data_AF-A0A9E7B877-F1
#
_entry.id   AF-A0A9E7B877-F1
#
_cell.length_a   1.000
_cell.length_b   1.000
_cell.length_c   1.000
_cell.angle_alpha   90.00
_cell.angle_beta   90.00
_cell.angle_gamma   90.00
#
_symmetry.space_group_name_H-M   'P 1'
#
loop_
_entity.id
_entity.type
_entity.pdbx_description
1 polymer ?
#
loop_
_entity_poly.entity_id
_entity_poly.type
_entity_poly.pdbx_seq_one_letter_code
_entity_poly.pdbx_strand_id
1 'polypeptide(L)'
;MPIREVTALNTEMIIYLIAGLVVGGVLGAVLRSKSSGSKLANAEREAAQIVESSKKEAETIRKEAEIQSKDVVFKAKAAWEDEVRESRKELQSQEKRLVQKEENLDRKVSQVETRDQDLTRREQSLLDRDRNLQQRTNEVEALIAEQRVKLEKVSGLSSEEAKQQLIIAMESEARHDAAKLIKQIEDEAKESADKKAKKILSLTIQRYAGDYVAEKTINSVALPSDEMKGRIIGREGRNIRAIEA
;
A
#
# COMPACT_ATOMS: atom_id res chain seq x y z
N MET A 1 112.40 37.68 118.05
CA MET A 1 110.99 37.65 117.59
C MET A 1 111.01 37.85 116.09
N PRO A 2 110.74 36.81 115.24
CA PRO A 2 109.45 36.77 114.52
C PRO A 2 109.02 35.37 113.99
N ILE A 3 109.29 34.26 114.69
CA ILE A 3 108.94 32.91 114.15
C ILE A 3 107.45 32.54 114.36
N ARG A 4 106.74 33.22 115.28
CA ARG A 4 105.32 32.95 115.58
C ARG A 4 104.32 33.59 114.61
N GLU A 5 104.68 34.66 113.89
CA GLU A 5 103.74 35.35 112.98
C GLU A 5 103.53 34.60 111.65
N VAL A 6 104.56 33.95 111.11
CA VAL A 6 104.47 33.24 109.82
C VAL A 6 103.63 31.96 109.92
N THR A 7 103.71 31.23 111.05
CA THR A 7 102.88 30.03 111.28
C THR A 7 101.41 30.38 111.55
N ALA A 8 101.14 31.54 112.16
CA ALA A 8 99.78 32.03 112.36
C ALA A 8 99.12 32.41 111.02
N LEU A 9 99.85 33.10 110.14
CA LEU A 9 99.36 33.51 108.82
C LEU A 9 98.96 32.30 107.92
N ASN A 10 99.73 31.21 107.98
CA ASN A 10 99.43 29.98 107.23
C ASN A 10 98.21 29.23 107.80
N THR A 11 98.00 29.27 109.11
CA THR A 11 96.84 28.62 109.76
C THR A 11 95.55 29.38 109.46
N GLU A 12 95.59 30.72 109.46
CA GLU A 12 94.45 31.54 109.04
C GLU A 12 94.09 31.34 107.57
N MET A 13 95.08 31.24 106.66
CA MET A 13 94.82 30.91 105.25
C MET A 13 94.10 29.56 105.07
N ILE A 14 94.49 28.52 105.82
CA ILE A 14 93.83 27.21 105.75
C ILE A 14 92.39 27.31 106.26
N ILE A 15 92.13 28.07 107.33
CA ILE A 15 90.79 28.28 107.87
C ILE A 15 89.90 29.01 106.85
N TYR A 16 90.41 30.06 106.19
CA TYR A 16 89.66 30.76 105.13
C TYR A 16 89.37 29.87 103.92
N LEU A 17 90.30 28.96 103.57
CA LEU A 17 90.15 28.04 102.44
C LEU A 17 89.10 26.96 102.74
N ILE A 18 89.10 26.42 103.97
CA ILE A 18 88.07 25.49 104.44
C ILE A 18 86.71 26.19 104.55
N ALA A 19 86.66 27.41 105.09
CA ALA A 19 85.44 28.20 105.18
C ALA A 19 84.88 28.50 103.77
N GLY A 20 85.73 28.86 102.80
CA GLY A 20 85.35 29.05 101.41
C GLY A 20 84.80 27.78 100.75
N LEU A 21 85.38 26.61 101.04
CA LEU A 21 84.91 25.31 100.56
C LEU A 21 83.54 24.94 101.16
N VAL A 22 83.34 25.16 102.46
CA VAL A 22 82.05 24.90 103.13
C VAL A 22 80.98 25.85 102.61
N VAL A 23 81.27 27.15 102.53
CA VAL A 23 80.32 28.16 102.01
C VAL A 23 80.01 27.89 100.54
N GLY A 24 81.01 27.59 99.71
CA GLY A 24 80.84 27.22 98.31
C GLY A 24 80.05 25.92 98.12
N GLY A 25 80.29 24.91 98.97
CA GLY A 25 79.56 23.64 98.97
C GLY A 25 78.09 23.81 99.36
N VAL A 26 77.80 24.61 100.40
CA VAL A 26 76.43 24.92 100.83
C VAL A 26 75.70 25.75 99.77
N LEU A 27 76.32 26.80 99.23
CA LEU A 27 75.76 27.59 98.13
C LEU A 27 75.50 26.72 96.89
N GLY A 28 76.45 25.85 96.52
CA GLY A 28 76.31 24.92 95.41
C GLY A 28 75.16 23.92 95.63
N ALA A 29 75.00 23.39 96.84
CA ALA A 29 73.91 22.48 97.20
C ALA A 29 72.54 23.18 97.16
N VAL A 30 72.43 24.41 97.66
CA VAL A 30 71.19 25.21 97.64
C VAL A 30 70.83 25.64 96.22
N LEU A 31 71.80 26.05 95.40
CA LEU A 31 71.55 26.38 93.98
C LEU A 31 71.15 25.14 93.18
N ARG A 32 71.76 23.97 93.46
CA ARG A 32 71.41 22.70 92.83
C ARG A 32 70.03 22.19 93.26
N SER A 33 69.65 22.31 94.53
CA SER A 33 68.33 21.92 95.03
C SER A 33 67.23 22.82 94.44
N LYS A 34 67.45 24.14 94.39
CA LYS A 34 66.53 25.09 93.76
C LYS A 34 66.41 24.90 92.24
N SER A 35 67.53 24.65 91.55
CA SER A 35 67.53 24.38 90.10
C SER A 35 66.85 23.06 89.77
N SER A 36 67.10 21.99 90.54
CA SER A 36 66.46 20.68 90.33
C SER A 36 64.94 20.75 90.59
N GLY A 37 64.51 21.46 91.64
CA GLY A 37 63.10 21.72 91.90
C GLY A 37 62.44 22.54 90.79
N SER A 38 63.12 23.56 90.26
CA SER A 38 62.60 24.34 89.12
C SER A 38 62.50 23.55 87.81
N LYS A 39 63.44 22.61 87.56
CA LYS A 39 63.40 21.73 86.39
C LYS A 39 62.25 20.73 86.49
N LEU A 40 62.03 20.15 87.67
CA LEU A 40 60.89 19.25 87.92
C LEU A 40 59.56 19.98 87.78
N ALA A 41 59.42 21.17 88.39
CA ALA A 41 58.21 21.98 88.27
C ALA A 41 57.93 22.42 86.83
N ASN A 42 58.96 22.72 86.03
CA ASN A 42 58.80 23.03 84.61
C ASN A 42 58.39 21.80 83.80
N ALA A 43 59.00 20.63 84.04
CA ALA A 43 58.62 19.38 83.39
C ALA A 43 57.17 18.97 83.74
N GLU A 44 56.73 19.17 84.99
CA GLU A 44 55.34 18.95 85.39
C GLU A 44 54.37 19.92 84.70
N ARG A 45 54.75 21.19 84.55
CA ARG A 45 53.93 22.17 83.79
C ARG A 45 53.85 21.83 82.32
N GLU A 46 54.96 21.44 81.69
CA GLU A 46 54.97 21.01 80.28
C GLU A 46 54.12 19.76 80.10
N ALA A 47 54.26 18.76 80.98
CA ALA A 47 53.41 17.56 80.95
C ALA A 47 51.92 17.90 81.13
N ALA A 48 51.59 18.79 82.07
CA ALA A 48 50.22 19.26 82.27
C ALA A 48 49.68 20.02 81.04
N GLN A 49 50.51 20.86 80.40
CA GLN A 49 50.15 21.57 79.18
C GLN A 49 49.92 20.61 78.01
N ILE A 50 50.77 19.59 77.84
CA ILE A 50 50.62 18.57 76.80
C ILE A 50 49.33 17.77 77.02
N VAL A 51 49.02 17.38 78.25
CA VAL A 51 47.76 16.67 78.56
C VAL A 51 46.56 17.56 78.28
N GLU A 52 46.62 18.84 78.65
CA GLU A 52 45.53 19.79 78.40
C GLU A 52 45.35 20.09 76.92
N SER A 53 46.43 20.26 76.15
CA SER A 53 46.36 20.45 74.69
C SER A 53 45.82 19.20 74.00
N SER A 54 46.29 18.01 74.40
CA SER A 54 45.79 16.72 73.87
C SER A 54 44.30 16.53 74.15
N LYS A 55 43.81 16.93 75.33
CA LYS A 55 42.37 16.91 75.65
C LYS A 55 41.58 17.85 74.75
N LYS A 56 42.05 19.08 74.54
CA LYS A 56 41.39 20.05 73.65
C LYS A 56 41.39 19.59 72.19
N GLU A 57 42.48 19.01 71.72
CA GLU A 57 42.57 18.40 70.39
C GLU A 57 41.59 17.24 70.25
N ALA A 58 41.54 16.33 71.23
CA ALA A 58 40.58 15.22 71.23
C ALA A 58 39.11 15.69 71.23
N GLU A 59 38.79 16.73 72.01
CA GLU A 59 37.45 17.35 71.96
C GLU A 59 37.14 17.98 70.60
N THR A 60 38.12 18.62 69.98
CA THR A 60 37.97 19.24 68.65
C THR A 60 37.74 18.18 67.59
N ILE A 61 38.56 17.12 67.59
CA ILE A 61 38.41 15.96 66.68
C ILE A 61 37.03 15.32 66.87
N ARG A 62 36.58 15.14 68.11
CA ARG A 62 35.26 14.57 68.39
C ARG A 62 34.13 15.44 67.84
N LYS A 63 34.20 16.76 68.07
CA LYS A 63 33.20 17.72 67.55
C LYS A 63 33.21 17.76 66.02
N GLU A 64 34.39 17.77 65.40
CA GLU A 64 34.53 17.77 63.96
C GLU A 64 34.00 16.47 63.34
N ALA A 65 34.31 15.31 63.92
CA ALA A 65 33.77 14.03 63.49
C ALA A 65 32.23 13.98 63.62
N GLU A 66 31.66 14.57 64.68
CA GLU A 66 30.21 14.67 64.84
C GLU A 66 29.57 15.58 63.77
N ILE A 67 30.21 16.71 63.45
CA ILE A 67 29.75 17.64 62.40
C ILE A 67 29.84 16.97 61.02
N GLN A 68 30.96 16.33 60.70
CA GLN A 68 31.15 15.61 59.45
C GLN A 68 30.16 14.46 59.30
N SER A 69 29.90 13.70 60.38
CA SER A 69 28.89 12.66 60.37
C SER A 69 27.49 13.22 60.08
N LYS A 70 27.12 14.35 60.70
CA LYS A 70 25.85 15.04 60.40
C LYS A 70 25.79 15.52 58.96
N ASP A 71 26.86 16.12 58.44
CA ASP A 71 26.93 16.61 57.05
C ASP A 71 26.74 15.47 56.04
N VAL A 72 27.38 14.31 56.26
CA VAL A 72 27.19 13.11 55.43
C VAL A 72 25.74 12.64 55.45
N VAL A 73 25.11 12.59 56.63
CA VAL A 73 23.70 12.20 56.76
C VAL A 73 22.78 13.20 56.07
N PHE A 74 23.03 14.51 56.20
CA PHE A 74 22.25 15.55 55.53
C PHE A 74 22.39 15.47 54.00
N LYS A 75 23.61 15.28 53.49
CA LYS A 75 23.86 15.10 52.05
C LYS A 75 23.19 13.85 51.50
N ALA A 76 23.30 12.72 52.21
CA ALA A 76 22.63 11.48 51.83
C ALA A 76 21.10 11.64 51.82
N LYS A 77 20.54 12.33 52.82
CA LYS A 77 19.11 12.63 52.88
C LYS A 77 18.66 13.53 51.73
N ALA A 78 19.41 14.58 51.41
CA ALA A 78 19.09 15.47 50.30
C ALA A 78 19.12 14.74 48.94
N ALA A 79 20.15 13.93 48.71
CA ALA A 79 20.25 13.13 47.49
C ALA A 79 19.07 12.14 47.35
N TRP A 80 18.69 11.48 48.45
CA TRP A 80 17.55 10.59 48.47
C TRP A 80 16.21 11.31 48.22
N GLU A 81 16.01 12.50 48.81
CA GLU A 81 14.81 13.30 48.57
C GLU A 81 14.69 13.74 47.10
N ASP A 82 15.82 14.06 46.47
CA ASP A 82 15.86 14.42 45.05
C ASP A 82 15.58 13.20 44.15
N GLU A 83 16.16 12.04 44.43
CA GLU A 83 15.90 10.78 43.71
C GLU A 83 14.43 10.35 43.82
N VAL A 84 13.85 10.43 45.01
CA VAL A 84 12.43 10.14 45.25
C VAL A 84 11.54 11.13 44.48
N ARG A 85 11.93 12.41 44.44
CA ARG A 85 11.19 13.43 43.68
C ARG A 85 11.24 13.16 42.19
N GLU A 86 12.38 12.78 41.65
CA GLU A 86 12.55 12.42 40.23
C GLU A 86 11.76 11.15 39.88
N SER A 87 11.90 10.10 40.68
CA SER A 87 11.15 8.84 40.54
C SER A 87 9.64 9.09 40.56
N ARG A 88 9.16 9.96 41.46
CA ARG A 88 7.73 10.33 41.54
C ARG A 88 7.26 11.08 40.29
N LYS A 89 8.08 11.97 39.74
CA LYS A 89 7.77 12.68 38.49
C LYS A 89 7.71 11.72 37.30
N GLU A 90 8.66 10.80 37.23
CA GLU A 90 8.66 9.78 36.18
C GLU A 90 7.42 8.89 36.27
N LEU A 91 7.11 8.37 37.47
CA LEU A 91 5.94 7.55 37.69
C LEU A 91 4.64 8.27 37.29
N GLN A 92 4.49 9.55 37.67
CA GLN A 92 3.33 10.35 37.29
C GLN A 92 3.25 10.59 35.78
N SER A 93 4.40 10.72 35.10
CA SER A 93 4.45 10.84 33.64
C SER A 93 4.03 9.54 32.95
N GLN A 94 4.51 8.40 33.45
CA GLN A 94 4.13 7.08 32.96
C GLN A 94 2.63 6.80 33.18
N GLU A 95 2.10 7.13 34.36
CA GLU A 95 0.68 6.99 34.70
C GLU A 95 -0.20 7.82 33.75
N LYS A 96 0.14 9.10 33.51
CA LYS A 96 -0.57 9.94 32.52
C LYS A 96 -0.57 9.34 31.12
N ARG A 97 0.57 8.78 30.69
CA ARG A 97 0.68 8.11 29.37
C ARG A 97 -0.17 6.84 29.33
N LEU A 98 -0.24 6.08 30.42
CA LEU A 98 -1.07 4.88 30.52
C LEU A 98 -2.56 5.23 30.45
N VAL A 99 -3.02 6.21 31.23
CA VAL A 99 -4.42 6.69 31.19
C VAL A 99 -4.80 7.16 29.77
N GLN A 100 -3.94 7.94 29.12
CA GLN A 100 -4.18 8.35 27.73
C GLN A 100 -4.25 7.16 26.76
N LYS A 101 -3.42 6.14 26.95
CA LYS A 101 -3.49 4.91 26.13
C LYS A 101 -4.77 4.13 26.38
N GLU A 102 -5.20 4.04 27.63
CA GLU A 102 -6.43 3.37 28.05
C GLU A 102 -7.66 4.08 27.46
N GLU A 103 -7.76 5.40 27.59
CA GLU A 103 -8.85 6.18 26.96
C GLU A 103 -8.88 6.02 25.44
N ASN A 104 -7.71 5.99 24.79
CA ASN A 104 -7.64 5.76 23.35
C ASN A 104 -8.03 4.34 22.95
N LEU A 105 -7.71 3.35 23.79
CA LEU A 105 -8.11 1.96 23.58
C LEU A 105 -9.62 1.82 23.73
N ASP A 106 -10.19 2.39 24.79
CA ASP A 106 -11.64 2.38 25.07
C ASP A 106 -12.44 3.01 23.91
N ARG A 107 -11.99 4.16 23.40
CA ARG A 107 -12.58 4.77 22.19
C ARG A 107 -12.52 3.86 20.97
N LYS A 108 -11.41 3.13 20.77
CA LYS A 108 -11.27 2.18 19.65
C LYS A 108 -12.20 0.98 19.83
N VAL A 109 -12.32 0.45 21.04
CA VAL A 109 -13.23 -0.66 21.36
C VAL A 109 -14.66 -0.25 21.08
N SER A 110 -15.11 0.90 21.59
CA SER A 110 -16.46 1.43 21.33
C SER A 110 -16.75 1.63 19.83
N GLN A 111 -15.77 2.12 19.06
CA GLN A 111 -15.91 2.24 17.60
C GLN A 111 -16.03 0.89 16.90
N VAL A 112 -15.28 -0.12 17.36
CA VAL A 112 -15.35 -1.49 16.81
C VAL A 112 -16.70 -2.11 17.14
N GLU A 113 -17.17 -2.00 18.38
CA GLU A 113 -18.49 -2.50 18.80
C GLU A 113 -19.63 -1.87 18.00
N THR A 114 -19.58 -0.55 17.77
CA THR A 114 -20.58 0.15 16.95
C THR A 114 -20.58 -0.38 15.50
N ARG A 115 -19.40 -0.58 14.92
CA ARG A 115 -19.27 -1.13 13.56
C ARG A 115 -19.76 -2.57 13.49
N ASP A 116 -19.49 -3.38 14.49
CA ASP A 116 -19.92 -4.77 14.58
C ASP A 116 -21.45 -4.88 14.65
N GLN A 117 -22.08 -4.02 15.45
CA GLN A 117 -23.55 -3.90 15.50
C GLN A 117 -24.15 -3.48 14.16
N ASP A 118 -23.54 -2.50 13.48
CA ASP A 118 -23.98 -2.05 12.16
C ASP A 118 -23.81 -3.14 11.10
N LEU A 119 -22.71 -3.89 11.13
CA LEU A 119 -22.48 -5.04 10.24
C LEU A 119 -23.50 -6.15 10.49
N THR A 120 -23.74 -6.50 11.74
CA THR A 120 -24.75 -7.50 12.12
C THR A 120 -26.15 -7.10 11.63
N ARG A 121 -26.53 -5.82 11.77
CA ARG A 121 -27.80 -5.31 11.24
C ARG A 121 -27.88 -5.40 9.71
N ARG A 122 -26.77 -5.10 9.01
CA ARG A 122 -26.70 -5.21 7.55
C ARG A 122 -26.79 -6.66 7.08
N GLU A 123 -26.10 -7.58 7.74
CA GLU A 123 -26.19 -9.02 7.45
C GLU A 123 -27.61 -9.52 7.62
N GLN A 124 -28.28 -9.18 8.73
CA GLN A 124 -29.67 -9.57 8.95
C GLN A 124 -30.59 -9.01 7.86
N SER A 125 -30.41 -7.73 7.49
CA SER A 125 -31.19 -7.12 6.40
C SER A 125 -30.94 -7.79 5.04
N LEU A 126 -29.71 -8.22 4.77
CA LEU A 126 -29.37 -8.94 3.53
C LEU A 126 -30.00 -10.33 3.52
N LEU A 127 -29.94 -11.06 4.63
CA LEU A 127 -30.59 -12.38 4.76
C LEU A 127 -32.11 -12.29 4.55
N ASP A 128 -32.75 -11.26 5.12
CA ASP A 128 -34.19 -11.07 4.94
C ASP A 128 -34.55 -10.70 3.49
N ARG A 129 -33.72 -9.89 2.82
CA ARG A 129 -33.87 -9.57 1.39
C ARG A 129 -33.67 -10.80 0.51
N ASP A 130 -32.67 -11.61 0.80
CA ASP A 130 -32.37 -12.83 0.05
C ASP A 130 -33.53 -13.83 0.14
N ARG A 131 -34.06 -14.04 1.35
CA ARG A 131 -35.28 -14.83 1.57
C ARG A 131 -36.47 -14.30 0.78
N ASN A 132 -36.70 -12.98 0.80
CA ASN A 132 -37.81 -12.39 0.04
C ASN A 132 -37.63 -12.54 -1.47
N LEU A 133 -36.41 -12.35 -1.97
CA LEU A 133 -36.08 -12.55 -3.38
C LEU A 133 -36.31 -14.00 -3.78
N GLN A 134 -35.86 -14.96 -2.98
CA GLN A 134 -36.06 -16.37 -3.27
C GLN A 134 -37.53 -16.76 -3.28
N GLN A 135 -38.34 -16.22 -2.36
CA GLN A 135 -39.78 -16.42 -2.38
C GLN A 135 -40.41 -15.85 -3.66
N ARG A 136 -40.06 -14.62 -4.04
CA ARG A 136 -40.58 -13.98 -5.26
C ARG A 136 -40.16 -14.74 -6.52
N THR A 137 -38.92 -15.23 -6.58
CA THR A 137 -38.44 -16.05 -7.71
C THR A 137 -39.29 -17.31 -7.85
N ASN A 138 -39.54 -18.03 -6.74
CA ASN A 138 -40.40 -19.22 -6.75
C ASN A 138 -41.84 -18.89 -7.17
N GLU A 139 -42.40 -17.78 -6.70
CA GLU A 139 -43.74 -17.31 -7.11
C GLU A 139 -43.79 -16.98 -8.60
N VAL A 140 -42.78 -16.30 -9.14
CA VAL A 140 -42.68 -15.98 -10.57
C VAL A 140 -42.54 -17.24 -11.41
N GLU A 141 -41.70 -18.18 -11.01
CA GLU A 141 -41.56 -19.47 -11.69
C GLU A 141 -42.88 -20.26 -11.72
N ALA A 142 -43.61 -20.27 -10.60
CA ALA A 142 -44.93 -20.89 -10.53
C ALA A 142 -45.95 -20.20 -11.45
N LEU A 143 -45.98 -18.87 -11.47
CA LEU A 143 -46.85 -18.10 -12.35
C LEU A 143 -46.52 -18.31 -13.83
N ILE A 144 -45.23 -18.36 -14.20
CA ILE A 144 -44.80 -18.67 -15.56
C ILE A 144 -45.26 -20.07 -15.97
N ALA A 145 -45.11 -21.06 -15.09
CA ALA A 145 -45.59 -22.42 -15.34
C ALA A 145 -47.12 -22.46 -15.51
N GLU A 146 -47.87 -21.79 -14.64
CA GLU A 146 -49.33 -21.71 -14.73
C GLU A 146 -49.79 -21.02 -16.02
N GLN A 147 -49.14 -19.91 -16.39
CA GLN A 147 -49.46 -19.17 -17.60
C GLN A 147 -49.16 -19.99 -18.86
N ARG A 148 -48.07 -20.78 -18.86
CA ARG A 148 -47.76 -21.72 -19.93
C ARG A 148 -48.86 -22.76 -20.10
N VAL A 149 -49.32 -23.39 -19.01
CA VAL A 149 -50.42 -24.36 -19.03
C VAL A 149 -51.73 -23.71 -19.52
N LYS A 150 -52.04 -22.49 -19.10
CA LYS A 150 -53.22 -21.75 -19.56
C LYS A 150 -53.15 -21.44 -21.06
N LEU A 151 -51.98 -21.01 -21.56
CA LEU A 151 -51.77 -20.76 -22.99
C LEU A 151 -51.92 -22.04 -23.83
N GLU A 152 -51.39 -23.17 -23.36
CA GLU A 152 -51.59 -24.47 -24.01
C GLU A 152 -53.09 -24.85 -24.07
N LYS A 153 -53.83 -24.62 -22.98
CA LYS A 153 -55.28 -24.87 -22.95
C LYS A 153 -56.07 -23.95 -23.88
N VAL A 154 -55.77 -22.65 -23.92
CA VAL A 154 -56.50 -21.67 -24.74
C VAL A 154 -56.19 -21.85 -26.22
N SER A 155 -54.94 -22.13 -26.57
CA SER A 155 -54.55 -22.40 -27.96
C SER A 155 -55.03 -23.76 -28.46
N GLY A 156 -55.47 -24.66 -27.56
CA GLY A 156 -55.89 -26.02 -27.91
C GLY A 156 -54.75 -26.89 -28.45
N LEU A 157 -53.52 -26.39 -28.33
CA LEU A 157 -52.29 -26.99 -28.83
C LEU A 157 -51.26 -26.96 -27.71
N SER A 158 -50.57 -28.06 -27.48
CA SER A 158 -49.38 -28.05 -26.64
C SER A 158 -48.28 -27.19 -27.26
N SER A 159 -47.35 -26.70 -26.43
CA SER A 159 -46.21 -25.91 -26.92
C SER A 159 -45.39 -26.63 -28.00
N GLU A 160 -45.34 -27.97 -27.95
CA GLU A 160 -44.62 -28.77 -28.94
C GLU A 160 -45.42 -28.95 -30.23
N GLU A 161 -46.74 -29.13 -30.14
CA GLU A 161 -47.63 -29.17 -31.31
C GLU A 161 -47.66 -27.84 -32.06
N ALA A 162 -47.72 -26.71 -31.33
CA ALA A 162 -47.67 -25.38 -31.93
C ALA A 162 -46.33 -25.15 -32.67
N LYS A 163 -45.22 -25.61 -32.09
CA LYS A 163 -43.89 -25.56 -32.72
C LYS A 163 -43.83 -26.43 -33.97
N GLN A 164 -44.36 -27.65 -33.93
CA GLN A 164 -44.44 -28.53 -35.10
C GLN A 164 -45.31 -27.93 -36.21
N GLN A 165 -46.48 -27.37 -35.88
CA GLN A 165 -47.34 -26.73 -36.87
C GLN A 165 -46.66 -25.53 -37.53
N LEU A 166 -45.95 -24.69 -36.75
CA LEU A 166 -45.19 -23.56 -37.31
C LEU A 166 -44.11 -24.04 -38.27
N ILE A 167 -43.36 -25.10 -37.92
CA ILE A 167 -42.33 -25.68 -38.79
C ILE A 167 -42.96 -26.19 -40.10
N ILE A 168 -44.08 -26.92 -40.02
CA ILE A 168 -44.78 -27.45 -41.20
C ILE A 168 -45.30 -26.30 -42.09
N ALA A 169 -45.86 -25.25 -41.50
CA ALA A 169 -46.34 -24.09 -42.23
C ALA A 169 -45.19 -23.35 -42.95
N MET A 170 -44.08 -23.10 -42.25
CA MET A 170 -42.87 -22.50 -42.84
C MET A 170 -42.31 -23.36 -43.97
N GLU A 171 -42.28 -24.69 -43.81
CA GLU A 171 -41.81 -25.60 -44.85
C GLU A 171 -42.73 -25.56 -46.09
N SER A 172 -44.04 -25.55 -45.88
CA SER A 172 -45.02 -25.45 -46.99
C SER A 172 -44.91 -24.13 -47.74
N GLU A 173 -44.74 -23.01 -47.03
CA GLU A 173 -44.55 -21.68 -47.63
C GLU A 173 -43.26 -21.63 -48.44
N ALA A 174 -42.14 -22.10 -47.88
CA ALA A 174 -40.87 -22.18 -48.59
C ALA A 174 -40.96 -23.03 -49.86
N ARG A 175 -41.67 -24.18 -49.82
CA ARG A 175 -41.91 -25.02 -51.01
C ARG A 175 -42.76 -24.30 -52.06
N HIS A 176 -43.78 -23.56 -51.64
CA HIS A 176 -44.64 -22.81 -52.55
C HIS A 176 -43.89 -21.69 -53.27
N ASP A 177 -43.06 -20.93 -52.54
CA ASP A 177 -42.24 -19.87 -53.12
C ASP A 177 -41.16 -20.43 -54.04
N ALA A 178 -40.53 -21.54 -53.66
CA ALA A 178 -39.60 -22.26 -54.55
C ALA A 178 -40.29 -22.70 -55.85
N ALA A 179 -41.52 -23.23 -55.79
CA ALA A 179 -42.27 -23.63 -56.98
C ALA A 179 -42.62 -22.44 -57.89
N LYS A 180 -43.00 -21.29 -57.32
CA LYS A 180 -43.21 -20.05 -58.09
C LYS A 180 -41.94 -19.60 -58.79
N LEU A 181 -40.81 -19.60 -58.07
CA LEU A 181 -39.52 -19.21 -58.63
C LEU A 181 -39.11 -20.13 -59.78
N ILE A 182 -39.26 -21.45 -59.61
CA ILE A 182 -38.98 -22.43 -60.67
C ILE A 182 -39.82 -22.12 -61.91
N LYS A 183 -41.12 -21.91 -61.75
CA LYS A 183 -42.00 -21.59 -62.87
C LYS A 183 -41.62 -20.29 -63.57
N GLN A 184 -41.27 -19.24 -62.82
CA GLN A 184 -40.78 -17.99 -63.39
C GLN A 184 -39.51 -18.20 -64.22
N ILE A 185 -38.54 -18.96 -63.69
CA ILE A 185 -37.31 -19.29 -64.41
C ILE A 185 -37.61 -20.08 -65.69
N GLU A 186 -38.53 -21.04 -65.65
CA GLU A 186 -38.94 -21.81 -66.83
C GLU A 186 -39.61 -20.92 -67.91
N ASP A 187 -40.52 -20.04 -67.50
CA ASP A 187 -41.21 -19.12 -68.41
C ASP A 187 -40.22 -18.13 -69.05
N GLU A 188 -39.30 -17.55 -68.26
CA GLU A 188 -38.23 -16.68 -68.75
C GLU A 188 -37.29 -17.41 -69.72
N ALA A 189 -36.91 -18.66 -69.39
CA ALA A 189 -36.08 -19.48 -70.25
C ALA A 189 -36.78 -19.77 -71.59
N LYS A 190 -38.08 -20.06 -71.57
CA LYS A 190 -38.89 -20.31 -72.77
C LYS A 190 -39.05 -19.05 -73.62
N GLU A 191 -39.30 -17.90 -73.01
CA GLU A 191 -39.41 -16.62 -73.71
C GLU A 191 -38.06 -16.22 -74.34
N SER A 192 -36.96 -16.38 -73.59
CA SER A 192 -35.60 -16.15 -74.09
C SER A 192 -35.25 -17.08 -75.25
N ALA A 193 -35.63 -18.36 -75.15
CA ALA A 193 -35.45 -19.33 -76.22
C ALA A 193 -36.25 -18.96 -77.47
N ASP A 194 -37.52 -18.57 -77.35
CA ASP A 194 -38.35 -18.13 -78.48
C ASP A 194 -37.79 -16.87 -79.15
N LYS A 195 -37.40 -15.85 -78.36
CA LYS A 195 -36.73 -14.64 -78.86
C LYS A 195 -35.44 -14.98 -79.61
N LYS A 196 -34.60 -15.87 -79.07
CA LYS A 196 -33.37 -16.33 -79.72
C LYS A 196 -33.66 -17.10 -81.01
N ALA A 197 -34.64 -18.01 -81.00
CA ALA A 197 -35.04 -18.79 -82.17
C ALA A 197 -35.53 -17.89 -83.31
N LYS A 198 -36.42 -16.93 -83.02
CA LYS A 198 -36.89 -15.92 -83.98
C LYS A 198 -35.73 -15.09 -84.53
N LYS A 199 -34.80 -14.66 -83.68
CA LYS A 199 -33.60 -13.92 -84.12
C LYS A 199 -32.74 -14.74 -85.07
N ILE A 200 -32.50 -16.02 -84.76
CA ILE A 200 -31.75 -16.93 -85.62
C ILE A 200 -32.46 -17.11 -86.96
N LEU A 201 -33.78 -17.39 -86.97
CA LEU A 201 -34.56 -17.53 -88.19
C LEU A 201 -34.52 -16.27 -89.06
N SER A 202 -34.74 -15.09 -88.47
CA SER A 202 -34.64 -13.82 -89.19
C SER A 202 -33.25 -13.59 -89.80
N LEU A 203 -32.19 -13.92 -89.06
CA LEU A 203 -30.82 -13.81 -89.56
C LEU A 203 -30.55 -14.79 -90.73
N THR A 204 -31.07 -16.03 -90.62
CA THR A 204 -30.98 -17.03 -91.69
C THR A 204 -31.73 -16.57 -92.93
N ILE A 205 -32.97 -16.09 -92.79
CA ILE A 205 -33.75 -15.54 -93.91
C ILE A 205 -33.01 -14.36 -94.54
N GLN A 206 -32.49 -13.42 -93.75
CA GLN A 206 -31.74 -12.28 -94.27
C GLN A 206 -30.49 -12.71 -95.05
N ARG A 207 -29.78 -13.75 -94.59
CA ARG A 207 -28.61 -14.30 -95.30
C ARG A 207 -28.99 -15.00 -96.61
N TYR A 208 -30.07 -15.78 -96.63
CA TYR A 208 -30.48 -16.55 -97.82
C TYR A 208 -31.34 -15.75 -98.81
N ALA A 209 -31.94 -14.63 -98.40
CA ALA A 209 -32.84 -13.85 -99.24
C ALA A 209 -32.16 -13.34 -100.53
N GLY A 210 -30.90 -12.93 -100.44
CA GLY A 210 -30.12 -12.48 -101.61
C GLY A 210 -29.95 -13.60 -102.64
N ASP A 211 -29.42 -14.74 -102.20
CA ASP A 211 -29.17 -15.90 -103.07
C ASP A 211 -30.47 -16.47 -103.66
N TYR A 212 -31.54 -16.56 -102.86
CA TYR A 212 -32.84 -17.06 -103.32
C TYR A 212 -33.50 -16.13 -104.36
N VAL A 213 -33.44 -14.81 -104.16
CA VAL A 213 -33.97 -13.83 -105.13
C VAL A 213 -33.12 -13.84 -106.39
N ALA A 214 -31.79 -13.89 -106.29
CA ALA A 214 -30.92 -13.98 -107.45
C ALA A 214 -31.23 -15.22 -108.30
N GLU A 215 -31.41 -16.38 -107.68
CA GLU A 215 -31.72 -17.63 -108.38
C GLU A 215 -33.11 -17.63 -109.04
N LYS A 216 -34.13 -17.09 -108.36
CA LYS A 216 -35.52 -17.11 -108.88
C LYS A 216 -35.87 -16.01 -109.87
N THR A 217 -35.16 -14.89 -109.86
CA THR A 217 -35.54 -13.69 -110.66
C THR A 217 -34.75 -13.56 -111.96
N ILE A 218 -33.64 -14.29 -112.11
CA ILE A 218 -32.89 -14.30 -113.37
C ILE A 218 -33.54 -15.32 -114.33
N ASN A 219 -34.29 -14.82 -115.30
CA ASN A 219 -34.81 -15.63 -116.39
C ASN A 219 -34.04 -15.27 -117.68
N SER A 220 -33.14 -16.15 -118.12
CA SER A 220 -32.36 -15.94 -119.34
C SER A 220 -33.17 -16.37 -120.56
N VAL A 221 -33.55 -15.42 -121.41
CA VAL A 221 -34.19 -15.70 -122.71
C VAL A 221 -33.11 -15.73 -123.79
N ALA A 222 -32.93 -16.87 -124.46
CA ALA A 222 -32.01 -16.98 -125.58
C ALA A 222 -32.60 -16.31 -126.83
N LEU A 223 -31.85 -15.37 -127.43
CA LEU A 223 -32.28 -14.70 -128.66
C LEU A 223 -31.79 -15.50 -129.89
N PRO A 224 -32.68 -15.77 -130.87
CA PRO A 224 -32.35 -16.62 -132.02
C PRO A 224 -31.43 -15.96 -133.07
N SER A 225 -31.20 -14.64 -133.03
CA SER A 225 -30.26 -13.97 -133.94
C SER A 225 -29.67 -12.67 -133.37
N ASP A 226 -28.43 -12.35 -133.78
CA ASP A 226 -27.74 -11.12 -133.37
C ASP A 226 -28.41 -9.85 -133.91
N GLU A 227 -29.15 -9.94 -135.00
CA GLU A 227 -29.95 -8.82 -135.51
C GLU A 227 -31.07 -8.44 -134.52
N MET A 228 -31.73 -9.46 -133.94
CA MET A 228 -32.77 -9.25 -132.91
C MET A 228 -32.17 -8.66 -131.63
N LYS A 229 -30.95 -9.10 -131.26
CA LYS A 229 -30.18 -8.55 -130.14
C LYS A 229 -29.83 -7.08 -130.34
N GLY A 230 -29.34 -6.71 -131.53
CA GLY A 230 -29.03 -5.32 -131.86
C GLY A 230 -30.24 -4.38 -131.78
N ARG A 231 -31.42 -4.88 -132.18
CA ARG A 231 -32.68 -4.13 -132.16
C ARG A 231 -33.25 -3.95 -130.74
N ILE A 232 -33.09 -4.94 -129.86
CA ILE A 232 -33.50 -4.85 -128.46
C ILE A 232 -32.56 -3.94 -127.66
N ILE A 233 -31.24 -4.04 -127.85
CA ILE A 233 -30.24 -3.25 -127.10
C ILE A 233 -30.26 -1.75 -127.52
N GLY A 234 -30.47 -1.48 -128.82
CA GLY A 234 -30.46 -0.13 -129.38
C GLY A 234 -29.05 0.48 -129.50
N ARG A 235 -28.90 1.51 -130.36
CA ARG A 235 -27.60 2.20 -130.57
C ARG A 235 -27.09 2.78 -129.23
N GLU A 236 -25.90 2.34 -128.83
CA GLU A 236 -25.21 2.67 -127.56
C GLU A 236 -25.86 2.12 -126.28
N GLY A 237 -26.70 1.09 -126.39
CA GLY A 237 -27.34 0.45 -125.24
C GLY A 237 -28.39 1.31 -124.56
N ARG A 238 -29.03 2.21 -125.32
CA ARG A 238 -30.09 3.09 -124.78
C ARG A 238 -31.27 2.30 -124.20
N ASN A 239 -31.70 1.24 -124.87
CA ASN A 239 -32.87 0.47 -124.42
C ASN A 239 -32.54 -0.41 -123.21
N ILE A 240 -31.34 -1.00 -123.13
CA ILE A 240 -30.96 -1.81 -121.96
C ILE A 240 -30.86 -0.95 -120.70
N ARG A 241 -30.32 0.28 -120.80
CA ARG A 241 -30.27 1.23 -119.68
C ARG A 241 -31.66 1.66 -119.18
N ALA A 242 -32.69 1.64 -120.03
CA ALA A 242 -34.06 1.93 -119.63
C ALA A 242 -34.76 0.73 -118.95
N ILE A 243 -34.24 -0.49 -119.15
CA ILE A 243 -34.79 -1.73 -118.58
C ILE A 243 -34.08 -2.12 -117.28
N GLU A 244 -32.80 -1.75 -117.10
CA GLU A 244 -31.99 -2.03 -115.90
C GLU A 244 -32.08 -0.96 -114.79
N ALA A 245 -32.69 0.21 -115.06
CA ALA A 245 -32.93 1.29 -114.09
C ALA A 245 -34.28 1.14 -113.37
#